data_AF-A0A1E1JTQ2-F1
#
_entry.id   AF-A0A1E1JTQ2-F1
#
_cell.length_a   1.000
_cell.length_b   1.000
_cell.length_c   1.000
_cell.angle_alpha   90.00
_cell.angle_beta   90.00
_cell.angle_gamma   90.00
#
_symmetry.space_group_name_H-M   'P 1'
#
loop_
_entity.id
_entity.type
_entity.pdbx_description
1 polymer ?
#
loop_
_entity_poly.entity_id
_entity_poly.type
_entity_poly.pdbx_seq_one_letter_code
_entity_poly.pdbx_strand_id
1 'polypeptide(L)'
;MSCAAIDGVWDVDPSQTLILMTDLKTAGPSTLQAVQQQLAPFRERGWLTHWNGSHIVPGPVTHVSSGYTLPTSVLNSTLSNCTYRDVFFDAPLHDLSSIYDASNSYYASICLRRQRQDSHLRIVESADDGRQATG
;
A
#
# COMPACT_ATOMS: atom_id res chain seq x y z
N MET A 1 -4.07 35.06 -15.57
CA MET A 1 -4.23 33.68 -16.06
C MET A 1 -4.34 32.79 -14.83
N SER A 2 -5.56 32.41 -14.39
CA SER A 2 -5.69 31.42 -13.33
C SER A 2 -5.37 30.05 -13.94
N CYS A 3 -4.35 29.39 -13.42
CA CYS A 3 -4.18 27.96 -13.65
C CYS A 3 -5.48 27.30 -13.18
N ALA A 4 -6.23 26.65 -14.08
CA ALA A 4 -7.48 26.01 -13.70
C ALA A 4 -7.15 24.96 -12.62
N ALA A 5 -7.60 25.20 -11.39
CA ALA A 5 -7.47 24.22 -10.33
C ALA A 5 -8.27 22.99 -10.76
N ILE A 6 -7.66 21.81 -10.69
CA ILE A 6 -8.40 20.57 -10.85
C ILE A 6 -9.32 20.48 -9.64
N ASP A 7 -10.62 20.60 -9.85
CA ASP A 7 -11.61 20.34 -8.82
C ASP A 7 -11.65 18.81 -8.58
N GLY A 8 -11.22 18.40 -7.39
CA GLY A 8 -11.29 17.01 -6.94
C GLY A 8 -12.72 16.56 -6.65
N VAL A 9 -12.88 15.32 -6.17
CA VAL A 9 -14.20 14.76 -5.81
C VAL A 9 -14.78 15.43 -4.54
N TRP A 10 -13.95 16.10 -3.76
CA TRP A 10 -14.30 16.61 -2.43
C TRP A 10 -14.49 18.13 -2.46
N ASP A 11 -15.73 18.58 -2.27
CA ASP A 11 -16.07 20.01 -2.31
C ASP A 11 -15.45 20.83 -1.17
N VAL A 12 -15.14 20.19 -0.03
CA VAL A 12 -14.57 20.86 1.16
C VAL A 12 -13.05 21.00 1.06
N ASP A 13 -12.38 20.00 0.52
CA ASP A 13 -10.94 20.00 0.29
C ASP A 13 -10.64 19.40 -1.09
N PRO A 14 -10.64 20.21 -2.16
CA PRO A 14 -10.37 19.74 -3.51
C PRO A 14 -8.97 19.13 -3.68
N SER A 15 -8.05 19.35 -2.73
CA SER A 15 -6.70 18.77 -2.74
C SER A 15 -6.64 17.35 -2.19
N GLN A 16 -7.71 16.89 -1.50
CA GLN A 16 -7.81 15.54 -0.98
C GLN A 16 -7.81 14.53 -2.14
N THR A 17 -6.90 13.56 -2.08
CA THR A 17 -6.79 12.50 -3.09
C THR A 17 -7.94 11.49 -2.94
N LEU A 18 -8.44 10.99 -4.07
CA LEU A 18 -9.34 9.84 -4.13
C LEU A 18 -8.53 8.55 -4.06
N ILE A 19 -8.88 7.66 -3.12
CA ILE A 19 -8.24 6.34 -3.02
C ILE A 19 -8.99 5.34 -3.89
N LEU A 20 -8.32 4.80 -4.91
CA LEU A 20 -8.78 3.64 -5.67
C LEU A 20 -8.12 2.39 -5.09
N MET A 21 -8.81 1.70 -4.17
CA MET A 21 -8.32 0.44 -3.61
C MET A 21 -8.78 -0.73 -4.48
N THR A 22 -7.84 -1.60 -4.90
CA THR A 22 -8.16 -2.86 -5.58
C THR A 22 -7.67 -4.05 -4.76
N ASP A 23 -8.59 -4.92 -4.36
CA ASP A 23 -8.30 -6.14 -3.62
C ASP A 23 -8.24 -7.33 -4.58
N LEU A 24 -7.04 -7.80 -4.89
CA LEU A 24 -6.82 -8.85 -5.89
C LEU A 24 -7.09 -10.23 -5.28
N LYS A 25 -8.19 -10.88 -5.68
CA LYS A 25 -8.59 -12.21 -5.18
C LYS A 25 -8.15 -13.40 -6.04
N THR A 26 -7.67 -13.17 -7.26
CA THR A 26 -7.29 -14.20 -8.24
C THR A 26 -5.82 -14.03 -8.67
N ALA A 27 -5.36 -14.72 -9.73
CA ALA A 27 -3.97 -14.71 -10.23
C ALA A 27 -3.33 -13.30 -10.19
N GLY A 28 -2.60 -13.01 -9.12
CA GLY A 28 -2.18 -11.66 -8.73
C GLY A 28 -1.46 -10.90 -9.84
N PRO A 29 -0.40 -11.46 -10.46
CA PRO A 29 0.38 -10.75 -11.48
C PRO A 29 -0.41 -10.34 -12.72
N SER A 30 -1.21 -11.26 -13.30
CA SER A 30 -1.98 -10.95 -14.52
C SER A 30 -3.14 -10.00 -14.23
N THR A 31 -3.80 -10.16 -13.07
CA THR A 31 -4.88 -9.25 -12.65
C THR A 31 -4.33 -7.84 -12.40
N LEU A 32 -3.19 -7.73 -11.73
CA LEU A 32 -2.51 -6.46 -11.51
C LEU A 32 -2.12 -5.81 -12.83
N GLN A 33 -1.56 -6.56 -13.78
CA GLN A 33 -1.21 -6.02 -15.09
C GLN A 33 -2.42 -5.45 -15.82
N ALA A 34 -3.56 -6.15 -15.81
CA ALA A 34 -4.80 -5.66 -16.41
C ALA A 34 -5.29 -4.37 -15.73
N VAL A 35 -5.24 -4.30 -14.39
CA VAL A 35 -5.56 -3.08 -13.64
C VAL A 35 -4.62 -1.94 -14.04
N GLN A 36 -3.32 -2.17 -14.07
CA GLN A 36 -2.34 -1.14 -14.46
C GLN A 36 -2.54 -0.65 -15.90
N GLN A 37 -2.96 -1.51 -16.83
CA GLN A 37 -3.34 -1.08 -18.19
C GLN A 37 -4.54 -0.12 -18.17
N GLN A 38 -5.56 -0.42 -17.35
CA GLN A 38 -6.74 0.45 -17.20
C GLN A 38 -6.43 1.79 -16.53
N LEU A 39 -5.30 1.92 -15.83
CA LEU A 39 -4.84 3.19 -15.26
C LEU A 39 -4.15 4.11 -16.30
N ALA A 40 -3.92 3.65 -17.55
CA ALA A 40 -3.23 4.44 -18.58
C ALA A 40 -3.87 5.83 -18.83
N PRO A 41 -5.20 5.97 -18.92
CA PRO A 41 -5.82 7.30 -19.10
C PRO A 41 -5.61 8.25 -17.91
N PHE A 42 -5.37 7.72 -16.70
CA PHE A 42 -5.05 8.54 -15.54
C PHE A 42 -3.58 8.95 -15.54
N ARG A 43 -2.66 8.06 -15.97
CA ARG A 43 -1.25 8.43 -16.20
C ARG A 43 -1.10 9.53 -17.24
N GLU A 44 -1.75 9.38 -18.38
CA GLU A 44 -1.66 10.33 -19.50
C GLU A 44 -2.13 11.74 -19.11
N ARG A 45 -3.07 11.83 -18.15
CA ARG A 45 -3.57 13.09 -17.61
C ARG A 45 -2.79 13.60 -16.39
N GLY A 46 -1.80 12.85 -15.90
CA GLY A 46 -1.03 13.19 -14.70
C GLY A 46 -1.85 13.12 -13.40
N TRP A 47 -2.88 12.27 -13.36
CA TRP A 47 -3.82 12.20 -12.23
C TRP A 47 -3.39 11.24 -11.12
N LEU A 48 -2.44 10.36 -11.39
CA LEU A 48 -2.01 9.36 -10.41
C LEU A 48 -0.95 9.91 -9.47
N THR A 49 -1.16 9.69 -8.17
CA THR A 49 -0.08 9.69 -7.20
C THR A 49 0.94 8.63 -7.60
N HIS A 50 2.23 8.99 -7.61
CA HIS A 50 3.28 8.08 -8.04
C HIS A 50 4.62 8.37 -7.37
N TRP A 51 5.46 7.36 -7.26
CA TRP A 51 6.87 7.48 -6.90
C TRP A 51 7.69 7.86 -8.14
N ASN A 52 8.49 8.93 -8.05
CA ASN A 52 9.30 9.43 -9.17
C ASN A 52 10.77 8.97 -9.15
N GLY A 53 11.13 8.03 -8.26
CA GLY A 53 12.53 7.64 -8.03
C GLY A 53 13.14 8.22 -6.75
N SER A 54 12.56 9.29 -6.21
CA SER A 54 13.09 9.97 -5.02
C SER A 54 12.04 10.32 -3.96
N HIS A 55 10.82 10.65 -4.37
CA HIS A 55 9.70 10.94 -3.47
C HIS A 55 8.36 10.60 -4.14
N ILE A 56 7.31 10.57 -3.33
CA ILE A 56 5.93 10.48 -3.83
C ILE A 56 5.50 11.85 -4.35
N VAL A 57 5.02 11.89 -5.59
CA VAL A 57 4.34 13.01 -6.22
C VAL A 57 2.84 12.79 -6.04
N PRO A 58 2.14 13.62 -5.26
CA PRO A 58 0.70 13.49 -5.05
C PRO A 58 -0.09 13.77 -6.34
N GLY A 59 -1.13 13.00 -6.57
CA GLY A 59 -2.12 13.21 -7.62
C GLY A 59 -3.56 13.12 -7.07
N PRO A 60 -4.56 13.56 -7.84
CA PRO A 60 -5.97 13.47 -7.45
C PRO A 60 -6.46 12.03 -7.24
N VAL A 61 -5.76 11.01 -7.76
CA VAL A 61 -6.07 9.60 -7.53
C VAL A 61 -4.85 8.85 -7.00
N THR A 62 -5.00 8.14 -5.89
CA THR A 62 -3.98 7.22 -5.35
C THR A 62 -4.47 5.79 -5.49
N HIS A 63 -3.76 4.96 -6.27
CA HIS A 63 -4.10 3.54 -6.42
C HIS A 63 -3.39 2.71 -5.36
N VAL A 64 -4.15 1.89 -4.64
CA VAL A 64 -3.61 0.96 -3.64
C VAL A 64 -4.08 -0.46 -3.96
N SER A 65 -3.13 -1.40 -4.02
CA SER A 65 -3.38 -2.81 -4.26
C SER A 65 -3.28 -3.61 -2.96
N SER A 66 -4.23 -4.50 -2.74
CA SER A 66 -4.32 -5.41 -1.59
C SER A 66 -4.59 -6.86 -2.06
N GLY A 67 -4.74 -7.81 -1.13
CA GLY A 67 -5.01 -9.21 -1.42
C GLY A 67 -3.77 -9.99 -1.90
N TYR A 68 -3.91 -10.79 -2.95
CA TYR A 68 -2.81 -11.59 -3.56
C TYR A 68 -1.81 -10.75 -4.38
N THR A 69 -1.63 -9.49 -3.99
CA THR A 69 -0.65 -8.60 -4.61
C THR A 69 0.72 -8.92 -4.02
N LEU A 70 1.58 -9.58 -4.79
CA LEU A 70 2.95 -9.86 -4.36
C LEU A 70 3.82 -8.61 -4.52
N PRO A 71 4.70 -8.28 -3.55
CA PRO A 71 5.63 -7.16 -3.67
C PRO A 71 6.44 -7.17 -4.97
N THR A 72 6.90 -8.36 -5.37
CA THR A 72 7.63 -8.58 -6.61
C THR A 72 6.80 -8.27 -7.86
N SER A 73 5.48 -8.45 -7.82
CA SER A 73 4.61 -8.21 -8.99
C SER A 73 4.46 -6.73 -9.30
N VAL A 74 4.46 -5.86 -8.28
CA VAL A 74 4.47 -4.40 -8.51
C VAL A 74 5.89 -3.90 -8.75
N LEU A 75 6.85 -4.25 -7.88
CA LEU A 75 8.21 -3.72 -7.95
C LEU A 75 8.94 -4.13 -9.25
N ASN A 76 8.63 -5.31 -9.79
CA ASN A 76 9.21 -5.82 -11.04
C ASN A 76 8.20 -5.81 -12.20
N SER A 77 7.04 -5.14 -12.08
CA SER A 77 6.09 -4.98 -13.19
C SER A 77 6.80 -4.30 -14.36
N THR A 78 6.46 -4.67 -15.60
CA THR A 78 6.95 -3.98 -16.80
C THR A 78 6.50 -2.52 -16.88
N LEU A 79 5.46 -2.16 -16.14
CA LEU A 79 4.94 -0.80 -16.01
C LEU A 79 5.59 -0.03 -14.84
N SER A 80 6.49 -0.68 -14.10
CA SER A 80 7.23 -0.11 -12.98
C SER A 80 8.71 0.00 -13.35
N ASN A 81 9.25 1.20 -13.19
CA ASN A 81 10.69 1.46 -13.32
C ASN A 81 11.19 2.12 -12.02
N CYS A 82 12.50 2.19 -11.85
CA CYS A 82 13.15 2.92 -10.76
C CYS A 82 12.66 4.37 -10.64
N THR A 83 12.26 4.99 -11.75
CA THR A 83 11.86 6.40 -11.83
C THR A 83 10.35 6.64 -11.90
N TYR A 84 9.52 5.60 -11.99
CA TYR A 84 8.07 5.76 -12.04
C TYR A 84 7.34 4.52 -11.54
N ARG A 85 6.52 4.67 -10.49
CA ARG A 85 5.57 3.66 -10.01
C ARG A 85 4.33 4.33 -9.46
N ASP A 86 3.16 3.92 -9.91
CA ASP A 86 1.85 4.51 -9.59
C ASP A 86 0.93 3.55 -8.82
N VAL A 87 1.45 2.39 -8.41
CA VAL A 87 0.74 1.40 -7.61
C VAL A 87 1.41 1.29 -6.24
N PHE A 88 0.63 1.50 -5.19
CA PHE A 88 1.07 1.33 -3.80
C PHE A 88 0.47 0.07 -3.18
N PHE A 89 1.08 -0.43 -2.11
CA PHE A 89 0.61 -1.57 -1.35
C PHE A 89 -0.23 -1.18 -0.14
N ASP A 90 -1.19 -2.05 0.18
CA ASP A 90 -1.67 -2.29 1.52
C ASP A 90 -0.77 -3.33 2.20
N ALA A 91 0.21 -2.87 2.98
CA ALA A 91 1.21 -3.72 3.61
C ALA A 91 0.60 -4.57 4.74
N PRO A 92 1.04 -5.82 4.94
CA PRO A 92 0.58 -6.61 6.08
C PRO A 92 1.15 -6.04 7.38
N LEU A 93 0.30 -5.52 8.27
CA LEU A 93 0.73 -4.91 9.54
C LEU A 93 1.45 -5.90 10.47
N HIS A 94 1.22 -7.21 10.32
CA HIS A 94 1.92 -8.26 11.07
C HIS A 94 3.31 -8.61 10.50
N ASP A 95 3.65 -8.13 9.30
CA ASP A 95 4.90 -8.41 8.60
C ASP A 95 5.38 -7.15 7.86
N LEU A 96 5.79 -6.15 8.64
CA LEU A 96 6.46 -4.95 8.12
C LEU A 96 7.96 -5.24 7.90
N SER A 97 8.27 -6.23 7.08
CA SER A 97 9.65 -6.48 6.63
C SER A 97 10.19 -5.31 5.79
N SER A 98 11.51 -5.29 5.59
CA SER A 98 12.21 -4.17 4.92
C SER A 98 11.81 -3.93 3.45
N ILE A 99 10.95 -4.78 2.88
CA ILE A 99 10.43 -4.60 1.51
C ILE A 99 9.28 -3.58 1.46
N TYR A 100 8.67 -3.25 2.59
CA TYR A 100 7.60 -2.25 2.69
C TYR A 100 8.14 -0.96 3.32
N ASP A 101 7.96 0.16 2.64
CA ASP A 101 8.36 1.47 3.13
C ASP A 101 7.41 2.57 2.62
N ALA A 102 7.69 3.81 3.03
CA ALA A 102 6.92 4.98 2.63
C ALA A 102 6.99 5.28 1.12
N SER A 103 7.86 4.63 0.34
CA SER A 103 7.95 4.81 -1.11
C SER A 103 7.00 3.90 -1.89
N ASN A 104 6.52 2.82 -1.25
CA ASN A 104 5.75 1.78 -1.94
C ASN A 104 4.47 1.36 -1.22
N SER A 105 4.31 1.67 0.06
CA SER A 105 3.15 1.27 0.86
C SER A 105 2.39 2.50 1.32
N TYR A 106 1.09 2.54 1.02
CA TYR A 106 0.22 3.65 1.41
C TYR A 106 -0.61 3.32 2.65
N TYR A 107 -1.01 2.06 2.79
CA TYR A 107 -1.66 1.54 3.99
C TYR A 107 -0.86 0.39 4.58
N ALA A 108 -1.15 0.10 5.84
CA ALA A 108 -0.81 -1.17 6.47
C ALA A 108 -2.02 -1.71 7.24
N SER A 109 -2.41 -2.96 6.97
CA SER A 109 -3.63 -3.54 7.53
C SER A 109 -3.43 -4.96 8.10
N ILE A 110 -4.31 -5.34 9.02
CA ILE A 110 -4.41 -6.71 9.57
C ILE A 110 -5.85 -6.99 9.97
N CYS A 111 -6.26 -8.26 9.89
CA CYS A 111 -7.51 -8.69 10.49
C CYS A 111 -7.44 -8.55 12.02
N LEU A 112 -8.42 -7.86 12.62
CA LEU A 112 -8.49 -7.68 14.09
C LEU A 112 -8.43 -9.01 14.86
N ARG A 113 -9.06 -10.07 14.33
CA ARG A 113 -9.00 -11.42 14.93
C ARG A 113 -7.57 -11.97 14.96
N ARG A 114 -6.78 -11.73 13.90
CA ARG A 114 -5.38 -12.17 13.81
C ARG A 114 -4.49 -11.40 14.78
N GLN A 115 -4.69 -10.08 14.87
CA GLN A 115 -4.01 -9.25 15.88
C GLN A 115 -4.20 -9.79 17.30
N ARG A 116 -5.43 -10.18 17.66
CA ARG A 116 -5.70 -10.76 18.98
C ARG A 116 -5.00 -12.09 19.21
N GLN A 117 -4.87 -12.92 18.17
CA GLN A 117 -4.21 -14.22 18.28
C GLN A 117 -2.70 -14.06 18.48
N ASP A 118 -2.08 -13.13 17.75
CA ASP A 118 -0.65 -12.79 17.91
C ASP A 118 -0.38 -12.14 19.28
N SER A 119 -1.34 -11.35 19.78
CA SER A 119 -1.28 -10.75 21.13
C SER A 119 -1.40 -11.82 22.23
N HIS A 120 -2.21 -12.85 22.03
CA HIS A 120 -2.40 -13.92 22.99
C HIS A 120 -1.16 -14.79 23.15
N LEU A 121 -0.39 -15.04 22.07
CA LEU A 121 0.90 -15.74 22.18
C LEU A 121 1.92 -14.97 23.04
N ARG A 122 1.88 -13.63 23.02
CA ARG A 122 2.84 -12.82 23.80
C ARG A 122 2.55 -12.75 25.30
N ILE A 123 1.32 -13.00 25.75
CA ILE A 123 0.96 -12.91 27.17
C ILE A 123 1.35 -14.20 27.94
N VAL A 124 1.43 -15.34 27.26
CA VAL A 124 1.79 -16.63 27.90
C VAL A 124 3.29 -16.81 28.12
N GLU A 125 4.15 -16.05 27.45
CA GLU A 125 5.61 -16.18 27.55
C GLU A 125 6.22 -15.32 28.68
N SER A 126 5.45 -14.38 29.24
CA SER A 126 5.95 -13.46 30.27
C SER A 126 5.74 -13.94 31.71
N ALA A 127 5.34 -15.20 31.92
CA ALA A 127 4.89 -15.69 33.23
C ALA A 127 5.75 -16.81 33.87
N ASP A 128 6.93 -17.14 33.33
CA ASP A 128 7.77 -18.19 33.92
C ASP A 128 9.27 -17.84 33.91
N ASP A 129 9.64 -16.80 34.65
CA ASP A 129 11.05 -16.60 35.05
C ASP A 129 11.11 -16.00 36.46
N GLY A 130 11.10 -16.87 37.47
CA GLY A 130 11.05 -16.43 38.85
C GLY A 130 11.05 -17.51 39.92
N ARG A 131 11.91 -18.53 39.82
CA ARG A 131 12.29 -19.34 40.99
C ARG A 131 13.60 -20.09 40.82
N GLN A 132 14.71 -19.43 41.13
CA GLN A 132 15.90 -20.14 41.63
C GLN A 132 15.71 -20.37 43.13
N ALA A 133 15.55 -21.63 43.54
CA ALA A 133 15.59 -22.04 44.93
C ALA A 133 17.00 -22.53 45.26
N THR A 134 17.58 -21.90 46.28
CA THR A 134 18.76 -22.35 47.03
C THR A 134 18.54 -23.73 47.64
N GLY A 135 19.55 -24.60 47.56
CA GLY A 135 19.63 -25.88 48.26
C GLY A 135 20.95 -26.56 47.97
#